data_AF-A0A1I6A9L4-F1
#
_entry.id   AF-A0A1I6A9L4-F1
#
_cell.length_a   1.000
_cell.length_b   1.000
_cell.length_c   1.000
_cell.angle_alpha   90.00
_cell.angle_beta   90.00
_cell.angle_gamma   90.00
#
_symmetry.space_group_name_H-M   'P 1'
#
loop_
_entity.id
_entity.type
_entity.pdbx_description
1 polymer ?
#
loop_
_entity_poly.entity_id
_entity_poly.type
_entity_poly.pdbx_seq_one_letter_code
_entity_poly.pdbx_strand_id
1 'polypeptide(L)'
;MKDSFEDPNAERAHIHAYQIAHFCKWHGASLCDILEVVAGEVGVNLCCDLLGALSQKHPDPALVAELVDRARSMLEVAQDVPEAARDAHRWHGARLSELSA
;
A
#
# COMPACT_ATOMS: atom_id res chain seq x y z
N MET A 1 -24.06 17.98 25.69
CA MET A 1 -22.63 18.04 25.32
C MET A 1 -22.32 16.69 24.71
N LYS A 2 -22.24 16.61 23.37
CA LYS A 2 -22.01 15.35 22.66
C LYS A 2 -20.50 15.12 22.68
N ASP A 3 -20.04 14.25 23.58
CA ASP A 3 -18.78 13.56 23.36
C ASP A 3 -19.02 12.61 22.19
N SER A 4 -18.67 13.08 21.01
CA SER A 4 -18.50 12.23 19.84
C SER A 4 -17.43 11.23 20.22
N PHE A 5 -17.81 9.99 20.48
CA PHE A 5 -16.88 8.89 20.54
C PHE A 5 -16.09 8.93 19.23
N GLU A 6 -14.85 9.42 19.27
CA GLU A 6 -13.88 9.14 18.23
C GLU A 6 -13.86 7.61 18.14
N ASP A 7 -14.35 7.09 17.02
CA ASP A 7 -14.35 5.65 16.78
C ASP A 7 -12.88 5.22 16.82
N PRO A 8 -12.46 4.40 17.81
CA PRO A 8 -11.07 3.97 17.93
C PRO A 8 -10.60 3.20 16.69
N ASN A 9 -11.52 2.70 15.86
CA ASN A 9 -11.20 2.09 14.58
C ASN A 9 -10.87 3.13 13.50
N ALA A 10 -11.58 4.26 13.48
CA ALA A 10 -11.31 5.33 12.52
C ALA A 10 -9.96 6.00 12.80
N GLU A 11 -9.65 6.27 14.07
CA GLU A 11 -8.34 6.82 14.46
C GLU A 11 -7.20 5.85 14.09
N ARG A 12 -7.36 4.56 14.37
CA ARG A 12 -6.37 3.53 14.00
C ARG A 12 -6.16 3.44 12.48
N ALA A 13 -7.23 3.51 11.71
CA ALA A 13 -7.15 3.46 10.25
C ALA A 13 -6.39 4.66 9.68
N HIS A 14 -6.59 5.86 10.24
CA HIS A 14 -5.83 7.05 9.85
C HIS A 14 -4.34 6.97 10.24
N ILE A 15 -4.03 6.46 11.43
CA ILE A 15 -2.64 6.23 11.87
C ILE A 15 -1.94 5.27 10.90
N HIS A 16 -2.62 4.19 10.52
CA HIS A 16 -2.10 3.18 9.62
C HIS A 16 -1.88 3.72 8.20
N ALA A 17 -2.84 4.47 7.65
CA ALA A 17 -2.68 5.17 6.37
C ALA A 17 -1.47 6.13 6.38
N TYR A 18 -1.23 6.81 7.50
CA TYR A 18 -0.06 7.68 7.66
C TYR A 18 1.27 6.89 7.72
N GLN A 19 1.28 5.74 8.38
CA GLN A 19 2.45 4.85 8.41
C GLN A 19 2.78 4.32 7.01
N ILE A 20 1.76 3.92 6.24
CA ILE A 20 1.91 3.52 4.84
C ILE A 20 2.47 4.69 4.01
N ALA A 21 1.91 5.89 4.15
CA ALA A 21 2.39 7.08 3.44
C ALA A 21 3.86 7.38 3.76
N HIS A 22 4.24 7.32 5.04
CA HIS A 22 5.61 7.52 5.47
C HIS A 22 6.56 6.47 4.88
N PHE A 23 6.14 5.22 4.85
CA PHE A 23 6.91 4.12 4.29
C PHE A 23 7.07 4.25 2.77
N CYS A 24 5.98 4.54 2.06
CA CYS A 24 5.97 4.78 0.62
C CYS A 24 6.80 5.99 0.20
N LYS A 25 7.01 6.98 1.07
CA LYS A 25 7.90 8.11 0.77
C LYS A 25 9.34 7.68 0.46
N TRP A 26 9.84 6.66 1.15
CA TRP A 26 11.21 6.19 1.02
C TRP A 26 11.34 5.00 0.08
N HIS A 27 10.28 4.22 -0.03
CA HIS A 27 10.32 2.98 -0.78
C HIS A 27 9.54 3.07 -2.08
N GLY A 28 8.46 3.84 -2.20
CA GLY A 28 7.45 3.75 -3.27
C GLY A 28 7.92 3.59 -4.72
N ALA A 29 9.09 4.12 -5.08
CA ALA A 29 9.69 3.94 -6.42
C ALA A 29 9.81 2.47 -6.83
N SER A 30 10.43 1.62 -6.02
CA SER A 30 10.58 0.22 -6.42
C SER A 30 9.30 -0.63 -6.20
N LEU A 31 8.23 -0.08 -5.59
CA LEU A 31 6.92 -0.75 -5.49
C LEU A 31 6.29 -0.65 -6.86
N CYS A 32 6.46 0.52 -7.48
CA CYS A 32 6.15 0.74 -8.88
C CYS A 32 6.94 -0.22 -9.76
N ASP A 33 8.26 -0.35 -9.57
CA ASP A 33 9.09 -1.27 -10.37
C ASP A 33 8.60 -2.73 -10.26
N ILE A 34 8.28 -3.21 -9.05
CA ILE A 34 7.78 -4.58 -8.86
C ILE A 34 6.40 -4.75 -9.48
N LEU A 35 5.49 -3.79 -9.29
CA LEU A 35 4.15 -3.86 -9.87
C LEU A 35 4.19 -3.78 -11.40
N GLU A 36 5.13 -3.02 -11.98
CA GLU A 36 5.38 -2.98 -13.42
C GLU A 36 5.86 -4.34 -13.93
N VAL A 37 6.82 -4.98 -13.25
CA VAL A 37 7.30 -6.31 -13.65
C VAL A 37 6.18 -7.36 -13.58
N VAL A 38 5.34 -7.28 -12.55
CA VAL A 38 4.29 -8.27 -12.29
C VAL A 38 3.07 -8.09 -13.18
N ALA A 39 2.65 -6.85 -13.43
CA ALA A 39 1.36 -6.55 -14.05
C ALA A 39 1.42 -5.47 -15.13
N GLY A 40 2.62 -5.08 -15.55
CA GLY A 40 2.85 -4.06 -16.57
C GLY A 40 2.17 -2.74 -16.21
N GLU A 41 1.53 -2.14 -17.21
CA GLU A 41 0.83 -0.86 -17.09
C GLU A 41 -0.26 -0.87 -16.00
N VAL A 42 -0.94 -2.00 -15.78
CA VAL A 42 -1.97 -2.11 -14.74
C VAL A 42 -1.35 -1.95 -13.35
N GLY A 43 -0.16 -2.52 -13.13
CA GLY A 43 0.56 -2.39 -11.87
C GLY A 43 1.09 -0.98 -11.64
N VAL A 44 1.61 -0.33 -12.69
CA VAL A 44 2.07 1.06 -12.63
C VAL A 44 0.91 1.99 -12.27
N ASN A 45 -0.25 1.85 -12.93
CA ASN A 45 -1.43 2.66 -12.64
C ASN A 45 -1.90 2.50 -11.20
N LEU A 46 -1.94 1.25 -10.69
CA LEU A 46 -2.28 0.99 -9.30
C LEU A 46 -1.29 1.65 -8.33
N CYS A 47 0.01 1.63 -8.64
CA CYS A 47 1.02 2.30 -7.83
C CYS A 47 0.81 3.82 -7.81
N CYS A 48 0.55 4.43 -8.98
CA CYS A 48 0.24 5.85 -9.09
C CYS A 48 -1.01 6.23 -8.28
N ASP A 49 -2.07 5.43 -8.35
CA ASP A 49 -3.30 5.65 -7.58
C ASP A 49 -3.03 5.59 -6.08
N LEU A 50 -2.25 4.60 -5.62
CA LEU A 50 -1.86 4.46 -4.21
C LEU A 50 -1.02 5.65 -3.73
N LEU A 51 0.03 6.03 -4.46
CA LEU A 51 0.87 7.18 -4.11
C LEU A 51 0.08 8.49 -4.17
N GLY A 52 -0.85 8.62 -5.11
CA GLY A 52 -1.80 9.72 -5.21
C GLY A 52 -2.69 9.82 -3.96
N ALA A 53 -3.29 8.70 -3.52
CA ALA A 53 -4.11 8.66 -2.32
C ALA A 53 -3.30 9.02 -1.05
N LEU A 54 -2.07 8.51 -0.94
CA LEU A 54 -1.19 8.75 0.21
C LEU A 54 -0.60 10.16 0.27
N SER A 55 -0.51 10.86 -0.86
CA SER A 55 0.01 12.24 -0.93
C SER A 55 -1.02 13.31 -0.55
N GLN A 56 -2.27 12.93 -0.30
CA GLN A 56 -3.30 13.84 0.20
C GLN A 56 -2.99 14.30 1.63
N LYS A 57 -3.40 15.53 1.97
CA LYS A 57 -3.21 16.08 3.32
C LYS A 57 -3.89 15.23 4.41
N HIS A 58 -5.02 14.60 4.06
CA HIS A 58 -5.75 13.66 4.90
C HIS A 58 -6.10 12.44 4.03
N PRO A 59 -5.21 11.44 3.94
CA PRO A 59 -5.47 10.25 3.13
C PRO A 59 -6.75 9.53 3.60
N ASP A 60 -7.58 9.12 2.65
CA ASP A 60 -8.76 8.30 2.91
C ASP A 60 -8.30 6.87 3.27
N PRO A 61 -8.49 6.42 4.51
CA PRO A 61 -7.99 5.13 4.96
C PRO A 61 -8.70 3.96 4.26
N ALA A 62 -9.97 4.11 3.85
CA ALA A 62 -10.69 3.05 3.16
C ALA A 62 -10.15 2.84 1.74
N LEU A 63 -9.91 3.95 1.03
CA LEU A 63 -9.29 3.91 -0.30
C LEU A 63 -7.85 3.37 -0.24
N VAL A 64 -7.06 3.82 0.74
CA VAL A 64 -5.68 3.34 0.93
C VAL A 64 -5.69 1.83 1.20
N ALA A 65 -6.56 1.34 2.09
CA ALA A 65 -6.68 -0.09 2.37
C ALA A 65 -7.06 -0.89 1.12
N GLU A 66 -8.03 -0.42 0.33
CA GLU A 66 -8.44 -1.07 -0.93
C GLU A 66 -7.27 -1.18 -1.91
N LEU A 67 -6.52 -0.10 -2.12
CA LEU A 67 -5.40 -0.06 -3.06
C LEU A 67 -4.23 -0.94 -2.60
N VAL A 68 -3.95 -0.96 -1.29
CA VAL A 68 -2.94 -1.85 -0.71
C VAL A 68 -3.35 -3.32 -0.85
N ASP A 69 -4.62 -3.66 -0.60
CA ASP A 69 -5.11 -5.02 -0.78
C ASP A 69 -5.03 -5.47 -2.23
N ARG A 70 -5.38 -4.60 -3.19
CA ARG A 70 -5.23 -4.89 -4.62
C ARG A 70 -3.77 -5.12 -5.00
N ALA A 71 -2.85 -4.29 -4.50
CA ALA A 71 -1.42 -4.46 -4.74
C ALA A 71 -0.93 -5.78 -4.15
N ARG A 72 -1.35 -6.13 -2.93
CA ARG A 72 -1.04 -7.41 -2.30
C ARG A 72 -1.54 -8.58 -3.16
N SER A 73 -2.80 -8.57 -3.58
CA SER A 73 -3.37 -9.65 -4.40
C SER A 73 -2.64 -9.83 -5.73
N MET A 74 -2.24 -8.73 -6.39
CA MET A 74 -1.45 -8.81 -7.63
C MET A 74 -0.08 -9.45 -7.40
N LEU A 75 0.56 -9.13 -6.28
CA LEU A 75 1.85 -9.70 -5.89
C LEU A 75 1.74 -11.17 -5.44
N GLU A 76 0.63 -11.55 -4.81
CA GLU A 76 0.34 -12.96 -4.45
C GLU A 76 0.16 -13.84 -5.68
N VAL A 77 -0.55 -13.35 -6.72
CA VAL A 77 -0.69 -14.05 -8.00
C VAL A 77 0.65 -14.21 -8.72
N ALA A 78 1.60 -13.30 -8.47
CA ALA A 78 2.91 -13.31 -9.10
C ALA A 78 3.99 -14.07 -8.32
N GLN A 79 3.62 -14.86 -7.30
CA GLN A 79 4.56 -15.71 -6.55
C GLN A 79 5.34 -16.69 -7.43
N ASP A 80 4.85 -16.99 -8.64
CA ASP A 80 5.49 -17.86 -9.63
C ASP A 80 6.39 -17.11 -10.63
N VAL A 81 6.56 -15.78 -10.51
CA VAL A 81 7.46 -14.97 -11.36
C VAL A 81 8.84 -14.89 -10.68
N PRO A 82 9.88 -15.58 -11.19
CA PRO A 82 11.17 -15.71 -10.50
C PRO A 82 11.91 -14.39 -10.25
N GLU A 83 11.72 -13.41 -11.15
CA GLU A 83 12.27 -12.05 -11.04
C GLU A 83 11.52 -11.20 -10.00
N ALA A 84 10.23 -11.45 -9.77
CA ALA A 84 9.44 -10.75 -8.75
C ALA A 84 9.63 -11.37 -7.35
N ALA A 85 9.83 -12.68 -7.27
CA ALA A 85 9.83 -13.42 -6.01
C ALA A 85 10.97 -13.02 -5.06
N ARG A 86 12.17 -12.70 -5.58
CA ARG A 86 13.35 -12.38 -4.75
C ARG A 86 13.44 -10.90 -4.36
N ASP A 87 12.88 -10.01 -5.17
CA ASP A 87 12.90 -8.55 -4.93
C ASP A 87 11.68 -8.08 -4.13
N ALA A 88 10.51 -8.73 -4.25
CA ALA A 88 9.34 -8.48 -3.41
C ALA A 88 9.53 -8.88 -1.94
N HIS A 89 10.35 -9.90 -1.64
CA HIS A 89 10.74 -10.25 -0.27
C HIS A 89 11.63 -9.19 0.40
N ARG A 90 12.06 -8.17 -0.35
CA ARG A 90 12.99 -7.11 0.02
C ARG A 90 12.47 -5.72 -0.32
N TRP A 91 11.15 -5.50 -0.25
CA TRP A 91 10.53 -4.18 -0.05
C TRP A 91 10.92 -3.57 1.32
N HIS A 92 12.23 -3.58 1.58
CA HIS A 92 13.00 -3.09 2.70
C HIS A 92 12.62 -3.56 4.12
N GLY A 93 12.13 -4.80 4.25
CA GLY A 93 11.98 -5.45 5.55
C GLY A 93 10.60 -5.29 6.21
N ALA A 94 9.66 -4.62 5.56
CA ALA A 94 8.24 -4.69 5.87
C ALA A 94 7.58 -5.74 4.98
N ARG A 95 6.74 -6.61 5.56
CA ARG A 95 5.90 -7.53 4.79
C ARG A 95 4.67 -6.76 4.31
N LEU A 96 4.28 -6.92 3.05
CA LEU A 96 3.04 -6.31 2.52
C LEU A 96 1.79 -6.70 3.33
N SER A 97 1.79 -7.87 3.96
CA SER A 97 0.74 -8.31 4.90
C SER A 97 0.60 -7.43 6.14
N GLU A 98 1.63 -6.67 6.51
CA GLU A 98 1.62 -5.72 7.63
C GLU A 98 0.94 -4.39 7.26
N LEU A 99 0.78 -4.12 5.95
CA LEU A 99 0.18 -2.90 5.42
C LEU A 99 -1.33 -3.02 5.17
N SER A 100 -1.91 -4.22 5.29
CA SER A 100 -3.32 -4.50 5.03
C SER A 100 -4.15 -4.78 6.30
N ALA A 101 -3.55 -4.61 7.49
CA ALA A 101 -4.14 -4.98 8.78
C ALA A 101 -4.91 -3.84 9.46
#